data_AF-A0A918ITW3-F1
#
_entry.id   AF-A0A918ITW3-F1
#
_cell.length_a   1.000
_cell.length_b   1.000
_cell.length_c   1.000
_cell.angle_alpha   90.00
_cell.angle_beta   90.00
_cell.angle_gamma   90.00
#
_symmetry.space_group_name_H-M   'P 1'
#
loop_
_entity.id
_entity.type
_entity.pdbx_description
1 polymer ?
#
loop_
_entity_poly.entity_id
_entity_poly.type
_entity_poly.pdbx_seq_one_letter_code
_entity_poly.pdbx_strand_id
1 'polypeptide(L)'
;MNIINSIPEDVFESIGIVAGLSACLVIAIQVYKEYRFKGPSSLSDGFIFGWVLIYLFWCFYGIRFNAIALWLTNAIAVLLQLTLCFIVIKKRKAYQSNP
;
A
#
# COMPACT_ATOMS: atom_id res chain seq x y z
N MET A 1 -30.30 14.93 7.80
CA MET A 1 -29.97 13.54 8.15
C MET A 1 -28.65 13.20 7.47
N ASN A 2 -27.61 12.82 8.21
CA ASN A 2 -26.30 12.50 7.63
C ASN A 2 -26.40 11.19 6.82
N ILE A 3 -26.23 11.27 5.50
CA ILE A 3 -26.32 10.14 4.58
C ILE A 3 -25.38 9.00 4.98
N ILE A 4 -24.20 9.33 5.53
CA ILE A 4 -23.22 8.34 6.01
C ILE A 4 -23.78 7.51 7.17
N ASN A 5 -24.47 8.14 8.11
CA ASN A 5 -25.02 7.47 9.30
C ASN A 5 -26.26 6.61 8.98
N SER A 6 -26.82 6.74 7.77
CA SER A 6 -27.92 5.88 7.31
C SER A 6 -27.45 4.57 6.67
N ILE A 7 -26.15 4.40 6.41
CA ILE A 7 -25.60 3.17 5.84
C ILE A 7 -25.33 2.18 6.98
N PRO A 8 -25.76 0.91 6.88
CA PRO A 8 -25.41 -0.12 7.84
C PRO A 8 -23.90 -0.28 8.00
N GLU A 9 -23.43 -0.54 9.22
CA GLU A 9 -22.00 -0.62 9.55
C GLU A 9 -21.29 -1.72 8.75
N ASP A 10 -21.90 -2.89 8.62
CA ASP A 10 -21.41 -4.04 7.86
C ASP A 10 -21.28 -3.75 6.36
N VAL A 11 -22.24 -3.00 5.79
CA VAL A 11 -22.19 -2.55 4.39
C VAL A 11 -21.07 -1.54 4.20
N PHE A 12 -20.93 -0.58 5.11
CA PHE A 12 -19.87 0.43 5.05
C PHE A 12 -18.48 -0.20 5.18
N GLU A 13 -18.35 -1.19 6.08
CA GLU A 13 -17.13 -1.97 6.26
C GLU A 13 -16.78 -2.78 5.01
N SER A 14 -17.77 -3.41 4.37
CA SER A 14 -17.58 -4.13 3.11
C SER A 14 -17.11 -3.21 1.97
N ILE A 15 -17.68 -2.00 1.87
CA ILE A 15 -17.22 -0.97 0.93
C ILE A 15 -15.78 -0.57 1.22
N GLY A 16 -15.43 -0.39 2.51
CA GLY A 16 -14.07 -0.09 2.95
C GLY A 16 -13.07 -1.18 2.55
N ILE A 17 -13.43 -2.46 2.69
CA ILE A 17 -12.61 -3.59 2.24
C ILE A 17 -12.38 -3.52 0.72
N VAL A 18 -13.45 -3.35 -0.07
CA VAL A 18 -13.35 -3.26 -1.53
C VAL A 18 -12.47 -2.09 -1.97
N ALA A 19 -12.63 -0.93 -1.35
CA ALA A 19 -11.82 0.25 -1.63
C ALA A 19 -10.34 0.01 -1.28
N GLY A 20 -10.06 -0.55 -0.10
CA GLY A 20 -8.70 -0.85 0.35
C GLY A 20 -8.02 -1.93 -0.50
N LEU A 21 -8.73 -2.97 -0.92
CA LEU A 21 -8.22 -3.98 -1.86
C LEU A 21 -7.96 -3.38 -3.25
N SER A 22 -8.79 -2.44 -3.70
CA SER A 22 -8.54 -1.72 -4.96
C SER A 22 -7.27 -0.88 -4.89
N ALA A 23 -7.00 -0.22 -3.75
CA ALA A 23 -5.73 0.46 -3.53
C ALA A 23 -4.55 -0.53 -3.53
N CYS A 24 -4.70 -1.70 -2.91
CA CYS A 24 -3.69 -2.76 -2.96
C CYS A 24 -3.39 -3.20 -4.41
N LEU A 25 -4.41 -3.32 -5.26
CA LEU A 25 -4.24 -3.63 -6.68
C LEU A 25 -3.40 -2.55 -7.39
N VAL A 26 -3.63 -1.27 -7.10
CA VAL A 26 -2.82 -0.17 -7.67
C VAL A 26 -1.36 -0.28 -7.23
N ILE A 27 -1.09 -0.60 -5.97
CA ILE A 27 0.29 -0.82 -5.48
C ILE A 27 0.91 -2.04 -6.18
N ALA A 28 0.16 -3.13 -6.36
CA ALA A 28 0.64 -4.32 -7.08
C ALA A 28 0.98 -4.00 -8.54
N ILE A 29 0.19 -3.16 -9.21
CA ILE A 29 0.50 -2.65 -10.56
C ILE A 29 1.80 -1.84 -10.54
N GLN A 30 2.02 -0.99 -9.53
CA GLN A 30 3.26 -0.23 -9.38
C GLN A 30 4.47 -1.15 -9.18
N VAL A 31 4.35 -2.19 -8.35
CA VAL A 31 5.36 -3.24 -8.18
C VAL A 31 5.69 -3.89 -9.51
N TYR A 32 4.67 -4.32 -10.27
CA TYR A 32 4.84 -4.94 -11.57
C TYR A 32 5.56 -4.02 -12.57
N LYS A 33 5.13 -2.75 -12.66
CA LYS A 33 5.74 -1.76 -13.56
C LYS A 33 7.20 -1.50 -13.19
N GLU A 34 7.49 -1.30 -11.91
CA GLU A 34 8.85 -1.03 -11.45
C GLU A 34 9.78 -2.23 -11.69
N TYR A 35 9.28 -3.46 -11.46
CA TYR A 35 10.01 -4.69 -11.72
C TYR A 35 10.38 -4.88 -13.20
N ARG A 36 9.47 -4.53 -14.13
CA ARG A 36 9.68 -4.68 -15.58
C ARG A 36 10.38 -3.48 -16.23
N PHE A 37 10.44 -2.34 -15.58
CA PHE A 37 11.08 -1.14 -16.11
C PHE A 37 12.61 -1.31 -16.20
N LYS A 38 13.16 -1.18 -17.42
CA LYS A 38 14.59 -1.42 -17.75
C LYS A 38 15.50 -0.20 -17.56
N GLY A 39 15.23 0.63 -16.55
CA GLY A 39 16.03 1.82 -16.22
C GLY A 39 16.16 2.05 -14.71
N PRO A 40 16.94 3.07 -14.30
CA PRO A 40 17.03 3.45 -12.89
C PRO A 40 15.66 3.85 -12.36
N SER A 41 15.35 3.45 -11.13
CA SER A 41 14.07 3.82 -10.51
C SER A 41 13.98 5.33 -10.31
N SER A 42 12.86 5.94 -10.71
CA SER A 42 12.56 7.36 -10.48
C SER A 42 11.81 7.62 -9.17
N LEU A 43 11.44 6.57 -8.43
CA LEU A 43 10.72 6.70 -7.17
C LEU A 43 11.63 7.31 -6.10
N SER A 44 11.06 8.15 -5.22
CA SER A 44 11.79 8.77 -4.12
C SER A 44 11.84 7.88 -2.87
N ASP A 45 12.81 8.12 -1.99
CA ASP A 45 12.92 7.42 -0.70
C ASP A 45 11.72 7.69 0.20
N GLY A 46 11.26 8.94 0.24
CA GLY A 46 10.06 9.33 0.97
C GLY A 46 8.82 8.57 0.50
N PHE A 47 8.68 8.34 -0.81
CA PHE A 47 7.58 7.54 -1.33
C PHE A 47 7.71 6.07 -0.90
N ILE A 48 8.85 5.43 -1.15
CA ILE A 48 8.95 3.98 -0.93
C ILE A 48 8.88 3.63 0.56
N PHE A 49 9.53 4.40 1.44
CA PHE A 49 9.56 4.13 2.89
C PHE A 49 8.41 4.80 3.65
N GLY A 50 8.01 6.02 3.28
CA GLY A 50 6.97 6.75 3.99
C GLY A 50 5.63 6.02 3.96
N TRP A 51 5.26 5.45 2.81
CA TRP A 51 4.03 4.66 2.69
C TRP A 51 4.05 3.38 3.52
N VAL A 52 5.21 2.74 3.74
CA VAL A 52 5.31 1.58 4.65
C VAL A 52 4.87 1.97 6.06
N LEU A 53 5.39 3.10 6.57
CA LEU A 53 5.05 3.58 7.92
C LEU A 53 3.57 3.94 8.04
N ILE A 54 3.00 4.58 7.01
CA ILE A 54 1.58 4.95 6.97
C ILE A 54 0.70 3.70 6.99
N TYR A 55 0.98 2.71 6.13
CA TYR A 55 0.21 1.47 6.10
C TYR A 55 0.37 0.67 7.39
N LEU A 56 1.56 0.61 7.98
CA LEU A 56 1.77 -0.02 9.30
C LEU A 56 0.93 0.66 10.38
N PHE A 57 0.93 2.00 10.43
CA PHE A 57 0.12 2.75 11.39
C PHE A 57 -1.36 2.42 11.24
N TRP A 58 -1.91 2.47 10.03
CA TRP A 58 -3.33 2.18 9.79
C TRP A 58 -3.67 0.70 10.02
N CYS A 59 -2.73 -0.21 9.80
CA CYS A 59 -2.88 -1.61 10.16
C CYS A 59 -3.11 -1.76 11.67
N PHE A 60 -2.20 -1.21 12.50
CA PHE A 60 -2.33 -1.26 13.95
C PHE A 60 -3.53 -0.47 14.47
N TYR A 61 -3.86 0.65 13.84
CA TYR A 61 -5.06 1.41 14.15
C TYR A 61 -6.32 0.57 13.94
N GLY A 62 -6.44 -0.11 12.78
CA GLY A 62 -7.57 -0.99 12.51
C GLY A 62 -7.70 -2.13 13.52
N ILE A 63 -6.58 -2.73 13.94
CA ILE A 63 -6.57 -3.76 15.00
C ILE A 63 -7.08 -3.16 16.33
N ARG A 64 -6.58 -1.98 16.72
CA ARG A 64 -6.94 -1.33 17.98
C ARG A 64 -8.43 -0.99 18.09
N PHE A 65 -9.08 -0.71 16.97
CA PHE A 65 -10.49 -0.29 16.90
C PHE A 65 -11.40 -1.33 16.25
N ASN A 66 -10.94 -2.57 16.02
CA ASN A 66 -11.69 -3.65 15.38
C ASN A 66 -12.25 -3.30 13.98
N ALA A 67 -11.56 -2.45 13.22
CA ALA A 67 -11.92 -2.09 11.85
C ALA A 67 -11.17 -2.99 10.85
N ILE A 68 -11.83 -4.04 10.37
CA ILE A 68 -11.33 -5.04 9.43
C ILE A 68 -10.91 -4.41 8.10
N ALA A 69 -11.74 -3.51 7.56
CA ALA A 69 -11.47 -2.77 6.35
C ALA A 69 -10.11 -2.07 6.40
N LEU A 70 -9.78 -1.48 7.55
CA LEU A 70 -8.49 -0.83 7.77
C LEU A 70 -7.37 -1.86 7.93
N TRP A 71 -7.45 -2.75 8.91
CA TRP A 71 -6.26 -3.54 9.22
C TRP A 71 -5.90 -4.56 8.15
N LEU A 72 -6.90 -5.23 7.56
CA LEU A 72 -6.66 -6.27 6.57
C LEU A 72 -6.01 -5.68 5.31
N THR A 73 -6.60 -4.61 4.79
CA THR A 73 -6.13 -4.01 3.53
C THR A 73 -4.78 -3.32 3.72
N ASN A 74 -4.55 -2.66 4.86
CA ASN A 74 -3.25 -2.05 5.14
C ASN A 74 -2.17 -3.09 5.42
N ALA A 75 -2.48 -4.24 6.03
CA ALA A 75 -1.53 -5.35 6.17
C ALA A 75 -1.04 -5.83 4.78
N ILE A 76 -1.95 -6.01 3.83
CA ILE A 76 -1.61 -6.38 2.45
C ILE A 76 -0.78 -5.26 1.79
N ALA A 77 -1.18 -3.99 1.96
CA ALA A 77 -0.47 -2.85 1.42
C ALA A 77 0.98 -2.74 1.95
N VAL A 78 1.22 -3.03 3.24
CA VAL A 78 2.57 -3.11 3.81
C VAL A 78 3.43 -4.13 3.06
N LEU A 79 2.92 -5.35 2.83
CA LEU A 79 3.67 -6.40 2.13
C LEU A 79 4.00 -6.00 0.69
N LEU A 80 3.04 -5.42 -0.03
CA LEU A 80 3.24 -4.92 -1.39
C LEU A 80 4.25 -3.76 -1.43
N GLN A 81 4.13 -2.81 -0.50
CA GLN A 81 5.03 -1.66 -0.43
C GLN A 81 6.45 -2.06 -0.03
N LEU A 82 6.62 -3.03 0.88
CA LEU A 82 7.92 -3.61 1.21
C LEU A 82 8.55 -4.31 -0.01
N THR A 83 7.73 -5.00 -0.81
CA THR A 83 8.17 -5.62 -2.08
C THR A 83 8.66 -4.54 -3.06
N LEU A 84 7.92 -3.43 -3.21
CA LEU A 84 8.33 -2.30 -4.03
C LEU A 84 9.66 -1.71 -3.54
N CYS A 85 9.77 -1.45 -2.23
CA CYS A 85 11.00 -0.99 -1.57
C CYS A 85 12.20 -1.86 -1.95
N PHE A 86 12.06 -3.18 -1.80
CA PHE A 86 13.12 -4.13 -2.12
C PHE A 86 13.55 -4.04 -3.59
N ILE A 87 12.59 -4.01 -4.52
CA ILE A 87 12.86 -3.92 -5.97
C ILE A 87 13.60 -2.61 -6.29
N VAL A 88 13.13 -1.49 -5.76
CA VAL A 88 13.73 -0.16 -5.99
C VAL A 88 15.16 -0.11 -5.48
N ILE A 89 15.41 -0.56 -4.24
CA ILE A 89 16.76 -0.60 -3.65
C ILE A 89 17.69 -1.50 -4.48
N LYS A 90 17.21 -2.69 -4.88
CA LYS A 90 17.98 -3.60 -5.72
C LYS A 90 18.36 -2.97 -7.06
N LYS A 91 17.40 -2.30 -7.73
CA LYS A 91 17.66 -1.61 -9.01
C LYS A 91 18.64 -0.48 -8.84
N ARG A 92 18.47 0.40 -7.85
CA ARG A 92 19.38 1.52 -7.61
C ARG A 92 20.82 1.06 -7.40
N LYS A 93 21.04 0.00 -6.60
CA LYS A 93 22.37 -0.60 -6.43
C LYS A 93 22.96 -1.09 -7.75
N ALA A 94 22.17 -1.76 -8.58
CA ALA A 94 22.63 -2.30 -9.87
C ALA A 94 23.03 -1.21 -10.89
N TYR A 95 22.29 -0.09 -10.94
CA TYR A 95 22.61 1.04 -11.83
C TYR A 95 23.68 1.96 -11.26
N GLN A 96 23.86 2.03 -9.93
CA GLN A 96 25.01 2.71 -9.33
C GLN A 96 26.34 1.97 -9.61
N SER A 97 26.30 0.63 -9.69
CA SER A 97 27.49 -0.19 -10.01
C SER A 97 27.84 -0.25 -11.50
N ASN A 98 26.92 0.14 -12.40
CA ASN A 98 27.09 0.16 -13.85
C ASN A 98 26.66 1.54 -14.40
N PRO A 99 27.47 2.59 -14.19
CA PRO A 99 27.14 3.96 -14.58
C PRO A 99 26.99 4.15 -16.10
#